data_AF-A0A448ZIR4-F1
#
_entry.id   AF-A0A448ZIR4-F1
#
_cell.length_a   1.000
_cell.length_b   1.000
_cell.length_c   1.000
_cell.angle_alpha   90.00
_cell.angle_beta   90.00
_cell.angle_gamma   90.00
#
_symmetry.space_group_name_H-M   'P 1'
#
loop_
_entity.id
_entity.type
_entity.pdbx_description
1 polymer ?
#
loop_
_entity_poly.entity_id
_entity_poly.type
_entity_poly.pdbx_seq_one_letter_code
_entity_poly.pdbx_strand_id
1 'polypeptide(L)'
;MARIVRQNRHSPQWRRPVALVSFSLVALLLTGTTSFAFTTPTASQGIVHGTNKKNIRLTALDGKAEIPGPTRNADKLICSFDETDFSGRTSWPYTAADLNRLDNTDDSKFYDSPRMVTHIDDMAIESLTEFYKNTFEELAEQSDEEATKKTIDILDLCSSWVSHLPVVDATSSFQYGNVVGLGMNQEELNANPQLTSSILQNLNIDPKLSSLDDESFDVVAMTVSIDYLIKPLEVIQEIKRVLKPNGVALISFGDRCFPTKAVAMWLQADPIDRITIVASYFHYAQYDQEANKEGGDDSNDGKDEVLYKWKSIDAYDLKDEPQEAPPKPSMGEIMSNPALGFAWMNTASAVQKANNCDPLFVIKASK
;
A
#
# COMPACT_ATOMS: atom_id res chain seq x y z
N MET A 1 -27.82 20.53 -28.91
CA MET A 1 -28.95 21.24 -28.27
C MET A 1 -29.54 20.32 -27.21
N ALA A 2 -28.97 20.34 -26.01
CA ALA A 2 -29.51 19.67 -24.82
C ALA A 2 -29.13 20.55 -23.62
N ARG A 3 -30.15 21.22 -23.07
CA ARG A 3 -30.10 22.12 -21.92
C ARG A 3 -30.08 21.26 -20.65
N ILE A 4 -29.06 21.41 -19.81
CA ILE A 4 -29.16 21.02 -18.40
C ILE A 4 -29.08 22.30 -17.56
N VAL A 5 -30.07 22.41 -16.69
CA VAL A 5 -30.47 23.58 -15.93
C VAL A 5 -29.54 23.79 -14.74
N ARG A 6 -28.93 24.98 -14.67
CA ARG A 6 -28.24 25.49 -13.47
C ARG A 6 -29.23 25.55 -12.30
N GLN A 7 -28.95 24.82 -11.22
CA GLN A 7 -29.47 25.17 -9.90
C GLN A 7 -28.36 25.82 -9.08
N ASN A 8 -28.53 27.12 -8.83
CA ASN A 8 -27.83 27.87 -7.80
C ASN A 8 -28.04 27.17 -6.45
N ARG A 9 -26.96 26.87 -5.72
CA ARG A 9 -27.02 26.73 -4.26
C ARG A 9 -25.87 27.49 -3.62
N HIS A 10 -26.30 28.29 -2.65
CA HIS A 10 -25.54 29.16 -1.79
C HIS A 10 -24.51 28.41 -0.94
N SER A 11 -23.43 29.12 -0.65
CA SER A 11 -22.42 28.83 0.36
C SER A 11 -23.03 28.51 1.73
N PRO A 12 -22.57 27.45 2.42
CA PRO A 12 -22.87 27.27 3.83
C PRO A 12 -21.67 27.73 4.69
N GLN A 13 -21.90 28.82 5.41
CA GLN A 13 -21.09 29.24 6.55
C GLN A 13 -21.35 28.26 7.70
N TRP A 14 -20.35 27.48 8.11
CA TRP A 14 -20.49 26.55 9.23
C TRP A 14 -19.98 27.17 10.53
N ARG A 15 -20.93 27.47 11.42
CA ARG A 15 -20.70 27.83 12.83
C ARG A 15 -20.34 26.57 13.62
N ARG A 16 -19.30 26.67 14.45
CA ARG A 16 -18.83 25.65 15.41
C ARG A 16 -19.87 25.37 16.51
N PRO A 17 -19.89 24.14 17.05
CA PRO A 17 -20.04 23.92 18.47
C PRO A 17 -18.79 23.28 19.07
N VAL A 18 -18.37 23.82 20.21
CA VAL A 18 -17.31 23.33 21.08
C VAL A 18 -17.84 22.12 21.85
N ALA A 19 -17.14 21.00 21.80
CA ALA A 19 -17.33 19.88 22.74
C ALA A 19 -16.02 19.65 23.49
N LEU A 20 -16.01 19.97 24.79
CA LEU A 20 -14.98 19.55 25.72
C LEU A 20 -15.06 18.02 25.90
N VAL A 21 -13.95 17.33 25.71
CA VAL A 21 -13.77 15.95 26.21
C VAL A 21 -12.61 15.96 27.20
N SER A 22 -12.94 15.60 28.44
CA SER A 22 -12.03 15.54 29.58
C SER A 22 -11.24 14.23 29.53
N PHE A 23 -9.91 14.31 29.58
CA PHE A 23 -9.03 13.15 29.76
C PHE A 23 -8.81 12.88 31.25
N SER A 24 -9.11 11.65 31.69
CA SER A 24 -8.67 11.13 32.99
C SER A 24 -7.62 10.04 32.79
N LEU A 25 -6.45 10.32 33.35
CA LEU A 25 -5.23 9.53 33.40
C LEU A 25 -5.33 8.49 34.53
N VAL A 26 -5.08 7.20 34.27
CA VAL A 26 -4.59 6.26 35.29
C VAL A 26 -3.61 5.27 34.64
N ALA A 27 -2.35 5.38 35.04
CA ALA A 27 -1.32 4.37 34.83
C ALA A 27 -1.24 3.45 36.06
N LEU A 28 -0.99 2.15 35.86
CA LEU A 28 -0.38 1.31 36.88
C LEU A 28 0.49 0.22 36.23
N LEU A 29 1.79 0.34 36.51
CA LEU A 29 2.83 -0.67 36.30
C LEU A 29 2.58 -1.90 37.20
N LEU A 30 2.89 -3.09 36.70
CA LEU A 30 3.47 -4.18 37.51
C LEU A 30 4.32 -5.10 36.62
N THR A 31 5.58 -5.22 37.03
CA THR A 31 6.65 -6.06 36.49
C THR A 31 6.44 -7.54 36.80
N GLY A 32 6.79 -8.42 35.86
CA GLY A 32 6.86 -9.86 36.11
C GLY A 32 7.48 -10.64 34.96
N THR A 33 8.80 -10.83 35.02
CA THR A 33 9.60 -11.68 34.12
C THR A 33 9.41 -13.16 34.42
N THR A 34 9.21 -14.00 33.41
CA THR A 34 9.71 -15.38 33.37
C THR A 34 9.87 -15.86 31.92
N SER A 35 11.11 -16.08 31.50
CA SER A 35 11.49 -16.80 30.28
C SER A 35 11.26 -18.31 30.45
N PHE A 36 10.81 -18.98 29.37
CA PHE A 36 11.10 -20.39 29.16
C PHE A 36 11.54 -20.60 27.71
N ALA A 37 12.81 -20.97 27.55
CA ALA A 37 13.37 -21.47 26.31
C ALA A 37 13.11 -22.98 26.23
N PHE A 38 12.73 -23.49 25.04
CA PHE A 38 12.80 -24.92 24.74
C PHE A 38 13.70 -25.13 23.54
N THR A 39 14.85 -25.74 23.82
CA THR A 39 15.83 -26.29 22.88
C THR A 39 15.32 -27.60 22.27
N THR A 40 15.54 -27.75 20.97
CA THR A 40 15.40 -29.01 20.22
C THR A 40 16.52 -30.01 20.56
N PRO A 41 16.28 -31.31 20.30
CA PRO A 41 17.38 -32.14 19.81
C PRO A 41 16.99 -33.02 18.61
N THR A 42 17.87 -33.01 17.61
CA THR A 42 18.03 -34.00 16.54
C THR A 42 18.79 -35.24 17.02
N ALA A 43 18.40 -36.45 16.60
CA ALA A 43 19.31 -37.53 16.17
C ALA A 43 18.56 -38.76 15.61
N SER A 44 19.18 -39.35 14.58
CA SER A 44 18.78 -40.49 13.74
C SER A 44 19.19 -41.86 14.28
N GLN A 45 18.49 -42.92 13.85
CA GLN A 45 18.97 -44.14 13.13
C GLN A 45 18.08 -45.36 13.46
N GLY A 46 17.97 -46.30 12.51
CA GLY A 46 16.98 -47.39 12.50
C GLY A 46 17.50 -48.76 12.91
N ILE A 47 16.64 -49.79 12.80
CA ILE A 47 16.88 -51.16 12.25
C ILE A 47 15.65 -52.07 12.55
N VAL A 48 15.50 -53.09 11.67
CA VAL A 48 14.34 -53.91 11.27
C VAL A 48 14.25 -55.29 11.98
N HIS A 49 13.02 -55.81 12.18
CA HIS A 49 12.48 -57.21 12.05
C HIS A 49 11.31 -57.37 13.05
N GLY A 50 10.11 -57.93 12.81
CA GLY A 50 9.48 -58.70 11.75
C GLY A 50 8.61 -59.80 12.41
N THR A 51 7.26 -59.79 12.25
CA THR A 51 6.38 -60.98 12.00
C THR A 51 4.86 -60.75 12.17
N ASN A 52 4.15 -61.02 11.07
CA ASN A 52 2.84 -61.68 10.85
C ASN A 52 1.47 -61.18 11.41
N LYS A 53 0.62 -60.84 10.41
CA LYS A 53 -0.82 -61.18 10.20
C LYS A 53 -1.91 -60.40 10.94
N LYS A 54 -2.59 -59.50 10.21
CA LYS A 54 -3.84 -59.79 9.45
C LYS A 54 -4.27 -58.56 8.64
N ASN A 55 -4.72 -58.84 7.41
CA ASN A 55 -5.23 -57.87 6.44
C ASN A 55 -6.40 -57.03 6.98
N ILE A 56 -6.22 -55.72 7.01
CA ILE A 56 -7.30 -54.76 6.78
C ILE A 56 -6.77 -53.76 5.74
N ARG A 57 -7.30 -53.84 4.52
CA ARG A 57 -7.13 -52.78 3.51
C ARG A 57 -7.88 -51.56 4.04
N LEU A 58 -7.16 -50.63 4.65
CA LEU A 58 -7.59 -49.23 4.76
C LEU A 58 -7.08 -48.53 3.50
N THR A 59 -7.96 -48.41 2.52
CA THR A 59 -7.82 -47.39 1.47
C THR A 59 -7.71 -46.04 2.18
N ALA A 60 -6.53 -45.45 2.15
CA ALA A 60 -6.33 -44.05 2.53
C ALA A 60 -7.22 -43.21 1.60
N LEU A 61 -8.22 -42.58 2.19
CA LEU A 61 -8.85 -41.43 1.57
C LEU A 61 -7.86 -40.28 1.70
N ASP A 62 -6.93 -40.17 0.73
CA ASP A 62 -6.10 -38.99 0.50
C ASP A 62 -6.95 -37.85 -0.08
N GLY A 63 -8.09 -37.59 0.56
CA GLY A 63 -8.91 -36.42 0.34
C GLY A 63 -8.53 -35.35 1.35
N LYS A 64 -7.35 -34.74 1.18
CA LYS A 64 -7.28 -33.32 1.52
C LYS A 64 -8.19 -32.64 0.52
N ALA A 65 -9.45 -32.45 0.89
CA ALA A 65 -10.24 -31.40 0.27
C ALA A 65 -9.49 -30.12 0.61
N GLU A 66 -8.60 -29.70 -0.30
CA GLU A 66 -8.25 -28.29 -0.41
C GLU A 66 -9.60 -27.59 -0.58
N ILE A 67 -10.03 -26.92 0.49
CA ILE A 67 -11.05 -25.89 0.35
C ILE A 67 -10.43 -24.93 -0.65
N PRO A 68 -11.02 -24.73 -1.84
CA PRO A 68 -10.51 -23.74 -2.77
C PRO A 68 -10.42 -22.45 -1.97
N GLY A 69 -9.21 -21.92 -1.82
CA GLY A 69 -9.07 -20.55 -1.35
C GLY A 69 -9.96 -19.67 -2.23
N PRO A 70 -10.49 -18.56 -1.70
CA PRO A 70 -11.25 -17.64 -2.53
C PRO A 70 -10.45 -17.36 -3.81
N THR A 71 -11.04 -17.64 -4.97
CA THR A 71 -10.52 -17.17 -6.25
C THR A 71 -10.55 -15.65 -6.17
N ARG A 72 -9.42 -15.05 -5.80
CA ARG A 72 -9.28 -13.60 -5.68
C ARG A 72 -9.40 -13.00 -7.07
N ASN A 73 -10.18 -11.94 -7.18
CA ASN A 73 -10.30 -11.21 -8.42
C ASN A 73 -8.99 -10.45 -8.65
N ALA A 74 -8.55 -10.37 -9.91
CA ALA A 74 -7.47 -9.50 -10.31
C ALA A 74 -7.72 -8.07 -9.80
N ASP A 75 -6.62 -7.37 -9.47
CA ASP A 75 -6.58 -6.00 -8.96
C ASP A 75 -7.64 -5.10 -9.63
N LYS A 76 -8.58 -4.55 -8.85
CA LYS A 76 -9.75 -3.87 -9.40
C LYS A 76 -9.41 -2.43 -9.74
N LEU A 77 -9.24 -2.13 -11.03
CA LEU A 77 -9.19 -0.75 -11.51
C LEU A 77 -10.49 -0.02 -11.15
N ILE A 78 -10.36 1.05 -10.36
CA ILE A 78 -11.45 1.94 -9.95
C ILE A 78 -11.70 2.95 -11.07
N CYS A 79 -10.67 3.69 -11.44
CA CYS A 79 -10.71 4.73 -12.46
C CYS A 79 -9.30 5.07 -12.98
N SER A 80 -9.27 5.67 -14.16
CA SER A 80 -8.10 6.33 -14.74
C SER A 80 -8.37 7.83 -14.75
N PHE A 81 -7.43 8.63 -14.26
CA PHE A 81 -7.56 10.08 -14.20
C PHE A 81 -7.05 10.75 -15.47
N ASP A 82 -7.75 11.77 -15.92
CA ASP A 82 -7.31 12.69 -16.97
C ASP A 82 -7.35 14.16 -16.52
N GLU A 83 -6.91 15.08 -17.39
CA GLU A 83 -6.84 16.52 -17.08
C GLU A 83 -8.21 17.12 -16.71
N THR A 84 -9.32 16.56 -17.20
CA THR A 84 -10.66 17.07 -16.96
C THR A 84 -11.16 16.76 -15.55
N ASP A 85 -10.67 15.69 -14.93
CA ASP A 85 -10.94 15.36 -13.52
C ASP A 85 -10.38 16.44 -12.57
N PHE A 86 -9.35 17.17 -13.00
CA PHE A 86 -8.75 18.28 -12.26
C PHE A 86 -9.23 19.65 -12.74
N SER A 87 -10.37 19.70 -13.42
CA SER A 87 -10.98 20.92 -13.97
C SER A 87 -10.06 21.70 -14.92
N GLY A 88 -9.08 21.03 -15.54
CA GLY A 88 -8.06 21.65 -16.37
C GLY A 88 -7.10 22.58 -15.61
N ARG A 89 -7.08 22.54 -14.27
CA ARG A 89 -6.15 23.36 -13.48
C ARG A 89 -4.74 22.78 -13.55
N THR A 90 -3.75 23.65 -13.70
CA THR A 90 -2.33 23.28 -13.78
C THR A 90 -1.53 23.76 -12.57
N SER A 91 -2.05 24.77 -11.85
CA SER A 91 -1.49 25.28 -10.61
C SER A 91 -1.83 24.42 -9.40
N TRP A 92 -0.85 24.21 -8.51
CA TRP A 92 -0.98 23.52 -7.23
C TRP A 92 -2.11 24.13 -6.39
N PRO A 93 -3.19 23.36 -6.08
CA PRO A 93 -4.38 23.91 -5.45
C PRO A 93 -4.30 23.92 -3.92
N TYR A 94 -3.31 23.24 -3.34
CA TYR A 94 -3.24 23.03 -1.89
C TYR A 94 -2.47 24.15 -1.20
N THR A 95 -3.02 24.61 -0.08
CA THR A 95 -2.41 25.62 0.77
C THR A 95 -1.51 24.99 1.83
N ALA A 96 -0.71 25.82 2.50
CA ALA A 96 0.06 25.39 3.66
C ALA A 96 -0.83 24.85 4.79
N ALA A 97 -2.10 25.26 4.89
CA ALA A 97 -3.03 24.77 5.91
C ALA A 97 -3.52 23.34 5.59
N ASP A 98 -3.70 23.02 4.31
CA ASP A 98 -4.12 21.68 3.86
C ASP A 98 -3.02 20.65 4.17
N LEU A 99 -1.77 21.03 3.94
CA LEU A 99 -0.57 20.22 4.20
C LEU A 99 -0.03 20.35 5.64
N ASN A 100 -0.71 21.10 6.52
CA ASN A 100 -0.29 21.26 7.91
C ASN A 100 -0.60 20.00 8.73
N ARG A 101 0.09 19.81 9.85
CA ARG A 101 -0.10 18.70 10.78
C ARG A 101 -0.50 19.19 12.17
N LEU A 102 -1.06 18.29 12.99
CA LEU A 102 -1.29 18.57 14.42
C LEU A 102 0.04 18.66 15.18
N ASP A 103 1.00 17.81 14.81
CA ASP A 103 2.35 17.79 15.35
C ASP A 103 3.39 18.07 14.26
N ASN A 104 3.86 19.33 14.22
CA ASN A 104 4.93 19.78 13.34
C ASN A 104 6.33 19.66 13.93
N THR A 105 6.51 18.95 15.06
CA THR A 105 7.86 18.65 15.54
C THR A 105 8.62 17.79 14.54
N ASP A 106 9.95 17.89 14.57
CA ASP A 106 10.85 17.14 13.69
C ASP A 106 10.53 15.64 13.72
N ASP A 107 10.32 15.05 12.53
CA ASP A 107 9.93 13.66 12.38
C ASP A 107 11.02 12.70 12.85
N SER A 108 12.30 13.11 12.83
CA SER A 108 13.39 12.30 13.41
C SER A 108 13.14 11.92 14.87
N LYS A 109 12.46 12.77 15.64
CA LYS A 109 12.08 12.47 17.04
C LYS A 109 10.96 11.43 17.12
N PHE A 110 10.05 11.43 16.15
CA PHE A 110 8.93 10.50 16.11
C PHE A 110 9.36 9.11 15.63
N TYR A 111 10.37 9.05 14.75
CA TYR A 111 10.91 7.82 14.16
C TYR A 111 12.25 7.37 14.79
N ASP A 112 12.67 7.98 15.90
CA ASP A 112 13.93 7.63 16.60
C ASP A 112 13.94 6.18 17.10
N SER A 113 12.80 5.69 17.61
CA SER A 113 12.66 4.30 18.03
C SER A 113 12.13 3.43 16.89
N PRO A 114 12.78 2.30 16.58
CA PRO A 114 12.34 1.40 15.53
C PRO A 114 10.99 0.75 15.87
N ARG A 115 10.19 0.51 14.84
CA ARG A 115 8.90 -0.16 14.88
C ARG A 115 8.95 -1.38 13.97
N MET A 116 9.45 -2.48 14.51
CA MET A 116 9.53 -3.78 13.82
C MET A 116 8.16 -4.49 13.79
N VAL A 117 7.15 -3.80 13.26
CA VAL A 117 5.77 -4.28 13.09
C VAL A 117 5.29 -3.93 11.69
N THR A 118 4.27 -4.64 11.20
CA THR A 118 3.57 -4.25 9.98
C THR A 118 2.49 -3.22 10.29
N HIS A 119 2.29 -2.26 9.39
CA HIS A 119 1.33 -1.17 9.56
C HIS A 119 -0.03 -1.43 8.89
N ILE A 120 -0.10 -2.48 8.07
CA ILE A 120 -1.30 -3.06 7.46
C ILE A 120 -1.41 -4.52 7.88
N ASP A 121 -2.62 -5.07 7.87
CA ASP A 121 -2.85 -6.48 8.21
C ASP A 121 -2.34 -7.46 7.13
N ASP A 122 -2.24 -8.74 7.50
CA ASP A 122 -1.68 -9.78 6.62
C ASP A 122 -2.41 -9.91 5.28
N MET A 123 -3.73 -9.71 5.24
CA MET A 123 -4.51 -9.84 4.00
C MET A 123 -4.23 -8.66 3.06
N ALA A 124 -4.14 -7.44 3.61
CA ALA A 124 -3.72 -6.27 2.85
C ALA A 124 -2.28 -6.41 2.32
N ILE A 125 -1.37 -7.01 3.11
CA ILE A 125 0.00 -7.32 2.67
C ILE A 125 -0.01 -8.30 1.50
N GLU A 126 -0.79 -9.38 1.60
CA GLU A 126 -0.92 -10.37 0.53
C GLU A 126 -1.42 -9.73 -0.76
N SER A 127 -2.51 -8.94 -0.71
CA SER A 127 -3.04 -8.24 -1.88
C SER A 127 -2.04 -7.24 -2.47
N LEU A 128 -1.32 -6.48 -1.64
CA LEU A 128 -0.28 -5.56 -2.12
C LEU A 128 0.87 -6.31 -2.81
N THR A 129 1.29 -7.42 -2.23
CA THR A 129 2.37 -8.26 -2.77
C THR A 129 1.97 -8.86 -4.12
N GLU A 130 0.71 -9.29 -4.26
CA GLU A 130 0.15 -9.79 -5.51
C GLU A 130 0.05 -8.68 -6.58
N PHE A 131 -0.44 -7.49 -6.21
CA PHE A 131 -0.46 -6.32 -7.09
C PHE A 131 0.92 -5.95 -7.62
N TYR A 132 1.94 -5.93 -6.75
CA TYR A 132 3.32 -5.71 -7.13
C TYR A 132 3.82 -6.80 -8.07
N LYS A 133 3.54 -8.07 -7.77
CA LYS A 133 3.92 -9.18 -8.65
C LYS A 133 3.34 -9.00 -10.05
N ASN A 134 2.03 -8.78 -10.17
CA ASN A 134 1.37 -8.59 -11.45
C ASN A 134 1.97 -7.42 -12.24
N THR A 135 2.17 -6.29 -11.58
CA THR A 135 2.80 -5.11 -12.20
C THR A 135 4.23 -5.40 -12.67
N PHE A 136 5.02 -6.19 -11.93
CA PHE A 136 6.40 -6.49 -12.29
C PHE A 136 6.49 -7.50 -13.45
N GLU A 137 5.57 -8.47 -13.50
CA GLU A 137 5.42 -9.37 -14.65
C GLU A 137 5.01 -8.58 -15.92
N GLU A 138 4.05 -7.64 -15.80
CA GLU A 138 3.67 -6.76 -16.93
C GLU A 138 4.84 -5.94 -17.46
N LEU A 139 5.68 -5.38 -16.57
CA LEU A 139 6.88 -4.64 -16.97
C LEU A 139 7.90 -5.53 -17.67
N ALA A 140 8.02 -6.79 -17.25
CA ALA A 140 8.91 -7.77 -17.87
C ALA A 140 8.43 -8.17 -19.27
N GLU A 141 7.13 -8.41 -19.45
CA GLU A 141 6.52 -8.72 -20.75
C GLU A 141 6.68 -7.59 -21.77
N GLN A 142 6.72 -6.34 -21.30
CA GLN A 142 6.89 -5.16 -22.15
C GLN A 142 8.35 -4.89 -22.53
N SER A 143 9.31 -5.61 -21.95
CA SER A 143 10.72 -5.40 -22.28
C SER A 143 11.09 -6.05 -23.61
N ASP A 144 11.74 -5.28 -24.48
CA ASP A 144 12.35 -5.77 -25.72
C ASP A 144 13.67 -6.54 -25.46
N GLU A 145 13.98 -6.84 -24.21
CA GLU A 145 15.19 -7.55 -23.84
C GLU A 145 15.08 -9.01 -24.30
N GLU A 146 16.07 -9.47 -25.09
CA GLU A 146 16.22 -10.88 -25.48
C GLU A 146 16.59 -11.78 -24.27
N ALA A 147 16.63 -11.20 -23.06
CA ALA A 147 16.93 -11.86 -21.82
C ALA A 147 15.79 -12.78 -21.37
N THR A 148 16.15 -13.87 -20.70
CA THR A 148 15.16 -14.81 -20.14
C THR A 148 14.32 -14.19 -19.02
N LYS A 149 14.83 -13.14 -18.36
CA LYS A 149 14.12 -12.37 -17.33
C LYS A 149 14.51 -10.90 -17.39
N LYS A 150 13.53 -9.99 -17.24
CA LYS A 150 13.80 -8.55 -17.06
C LYS A 150 14.39 -8.30 -15.67
N THR A 151 15.42 -7.46 -15.60
CA THR A 151 15.90 -6.93 -14.31
C THR A 151 15.10 -5.69 -13.93
N ILE A 152 14.54 -5.66 -12.72
CA ILE A 152 13.73 -4.55 -12.20
C ILE A 152 14.50 -3.88 -11.06
N ASP A 153 14.86 -2.61 -11.26
CA ASP A 153 15.42 -1.75 -10.22
C ASP A 153 14.28 -1.03 -9.48
N ILE A 154 14.30 -1.06 -8.14
CA ILE A 154 13.24 -0.55 -7.27
C ILE A 154 13.79 0.49 -6.29
N LEU A 155 13.07 1.60 -6.14
CA LEU A 155 13.21 2.52 -5.02
C LEU A 155 11.99 2.39 -4.11
N ASP A 156 12.19 1.93 -2.87
CA ASP A 156 11.18 1.88 -1.82
C ASP A 156 11.28 3.15 -0.95
N LEU A 157 10.35 4.09 -1.15
CA LEU A 157 10.29 5.36 -0.43
C LEU A 157 9.52 5.21 0.87
N CYS A 158 10.02 5.92 1.90
CA CYS A 158 9.52 5.78 3.27
C CYS A 158 9.62 4.33 3.78
N SER A 159 10.67 3.64 3.35
CA SER A 159 10.95 2.24 3.66
C SER A 159 11.24 2.01 5.15
N SER A 160 11.04 0.76 5.55
CA SER A 160 11.26 0.26 6.91
C SER A 160 11.88 -1.15 6.82
N TRP A 161 11.61 -2.02 7.80
CA TRP A 161 12.15 -3.38 7.91
C TRP A 161 11.52 -4.41 6.96
N VAL A 162 10.48 -4.03 6.21
CA VAL A 162 9.82 -4.86 5.19
C VAL A 162 9.27 -3.96 4.07
N SER A 163 9.47 -4.38 2.81
CA SER A 163 9.02 -3.63 1.62
C SER A 163 7.78 -4.22 0.95
N HIS A 164 7.32 -5.40 1.40
CA HIS A 164 6.20 -6.14 0.83
C HIS A 164 6.38 -6.55 -0.65
N LEU A 165 7.64 -6.61 -1.11
CA LEU A 165 7.93 -7.02 -2.50
C LEU A 165 7.70 -8.53 -2.66
N PRO A 166 7.22 -8.99 -3.82
CA PRO A 166 6.99 -10.41 -4.08
C PRO A 166 8.28 -11.22 -4.06
N VAL A 167 8.17 -12.48 -3.65
CA VAL A 167 9.27 -13.44 -3.75
C VAL A 167 9.41 -13.85 -5.21
N VAL A 168 10.62 -13.68 -5.75
CA VAL A 168 10.97 -14.11 -7.11
C VAL A 168 11.35 -15.58 -7.10
N ASP A 169 10.76 -16.37 -8.01
CA ASP A 169 11.06 -17.79 -8.17
C ASP A 169 11.37 -18.16 -9.63
N ALA A 170 11.46 -19.46 -9.92
CA ALA A 170 11.79 -19.96 -11.26
C ALA A 170 10.71 -19.64 -12.31
N THR A 171 9.48 -19.33 -11.87
CA THR A 171 8.34 -19.01 -12.74
C THR A 171 8.22 -17.53 -13.05
N SER A 172 8.83 -16.65 -12.25
CA SER A 172 8.81 -15.21 -12.47
C SER A 172 9.54 -14.83 -13.76
N SER A 173 8.93 -13.97 -14.58
CA SER A 173 9.58 -13.40 -15.78
C SER A 173 10.50 -12.21 -15.47
N PHE A 174 10.57 -11.81 -14.20
CA PHE A 174 11.49 -10.77 -13.72
C PHE A 174 12.46 -11.29 -12.65
N GLN A 175 13.48 -10.48 -12.38
CA GLN A 175 14.40 -10.60 -11.25
C GLN A 175 14.71 -9.20 -10.69
N TYR A 176 15.10 -9.11 -9.43
CA TYR A 176 15.50 -7.82 -8.85
C TYR A 176 16.93 -7.44 -9.25
N GLY A 177 17.10 -6.16 -9.60
CA GLY A 177 18.38 -5.48 -9.68
C GLY A 177 18.71 -4.83 -8.34
N ASN A 178 18.86 -3.51 -8.36
CA ASN A 178 18.97 -2.71 -7.14
C ASN A 178 17.60 -2.56 -6.47
N VAL A 179 17.54 -2.80 -5.16
CA VAL A 179 16.37 -2.49 -4.34
C VAL A 179 16.85 -1.52 -3.26
N VAL A 180 16.61 -0.24 -3.50
CA VAL A 180 17.10 0.85 -2.63
C VAL A 180 15.96 1.28 -1.72
N GLY A 181 16.15 1.18 -0.39
CA GLY A 181 15.18 1.67 0.58
C GLY A 181 15.57 3.04 1.11
N LEU A 182 14.67 4.02 1.04
CA LEU A 182 14.86 5.33 1.66
C LEU A 182 13.91 5.47 2.85
N GLY A 183 14.45 5.62 4.05
CA GLY A 183 13.66 5.70 5.28
C GLY A 183 14.27 6.64 6.32
N MET A 184 13.64 6.70 7.50
CA MET A 184 14.06 7.58 8.60
C MET A 184 14.60 6.84 9.83
N ASN A 185 14.63 5.50 9.81
CA ASN A 185 15.18 4.70 10.89
C ASN A 185 16.21 3.68 10.36
N GLN A 186 17.46 3.82 10.79
CA GLN A 186 18.56 2.97 10.30
C GLN A 186 18.43 1.51 10.75
N GLU A 187 17.89 1.25 11.94
CA GLU A 187 17.72 -0.12 12.44
C GLU A 187 16.66 -0.86 11.62
N GLU A 188 15.55 -0.20 11.30
CA GLU A 188 14.52 -0.74 10.40
C GLU A 188 15.11 -1.05 9.02
N LEU A 189 15.77 -0.08 8.39
CA LEU A 189 16.38 -0.26 7.06
C LEU A 189 17.40 -1.42 7.04
N ASN A 190 18.23 -1.55 8.09
CA ASN A 190 19.19 -2.64 8.19
C ASN A 190 18.54 -4.01 8.40
N ALA A 191 17.34 -4.06 8.97
CA ALA A 191 16.60 -5.29 9.20
C ALA A 191 15.85 -5.78 7.96
N ASN A 192 15.73 -4.96 6.90
CA ASN A 192 15.00 -5.32 5.70
C ASN A 192 15.81 -6.25 4.78
N PRO A 193 15.41 -7.53 4.63
CA PRO A 193 16.18 -8.48 3.84
C PRO A 193 16.02 -8.28 2.33
N GLN A 194 15.08 -7.44 1.89
CA GLN A 194 14.78 -7.20 0.48
C GLN A 194 15.62 -6.07 -0.11
N LEU A 195 16.25 -5.23 0.72
CA LEU A 195 17.06 -4.10 0.27
C LEU A 195 18.48 -4.53 -0.13
N THR A 196 18.97 -4.02 -1.25
CA THR A 196 20.38 -4.12 -1.64
C THR A 196 21.21 -2.98 -1.05
N SER A 197 20.58 -1.83 -0.78
CA SER A 197 21.18 -0.69 -0.10
C SER A 197 20.09 0.20 0.50
N SER A 198 20.48 1.13 1.38
CA SER A 198 19.53 2.05 2.00
C SER A 198 20.07 3.47 2.15
N ILE A 199 19.14 4.43 2.20
CA ILE A 199 19.39 5.86 2.35
C ILE A 199 18.60 6.34 3.57
N LEU A 200 19.28 6.94 4.54
CA LEU A 200 18.65 7.57 5.69
C LEU A 200 18.35 9.04 5.36
N GLN A 201 17.09 9.37 5.12
CA GLN A 201 16.68 10.71 4.72
C GLN A 201 15.26 11.05 5.17
N ASN A 202 15.08 12.29 5.63
CA ASN A 202 13.76 12.84 5.94
C ASN A 202 13.27 13.72 4.78
N LEU A 203 12.31 13.19 4.01
CA LEU A 203 11.73 13.86 2.83
C LEU A 203 10.98 15.16 3.18
N ASN A 204 10.50 15.30 4.42
CA ASN A 204 9.84 16.53 4.87
C ASN A 204 10.84 17.68 5.12
N ILE A 205 12.10 17.36 5.39
CA ILE A 205 13.20 18.34 5.48
C ILE A 205 13.77 18.57 4.08
N ASP A 206 14.28 17.51 3.46
CA ASP A 206 14.89 17.53 2.15
C ASP A 206 14.14 16.57 1.21
N PRO A 207 13.23 17.08 0.36
CA PRO A 207 12.49 16.25 -0.58
C PRO A 207 13.34 15.81 -1.78
N LYS A 208 14.57 16.35 -1.94
CA LYS A 208 15.41 16.08 -3.10
C LYS A 208 16.10 14.74 -2.97
N LEU A 209 16.05 13.93 -4.03
CA LEU A 209 16.69 12.62 -4.06
C LEU A 209 18.10 12.72 -4.66
N SER A 210 18.89 13.69 -4.18
CA SER A 210 20.17 14.07 -4.82
C SER A 210 21.24 12.99 -4.82
N SER A 211 21.10 11.95 -3.99
CA SER A 211 21.98 10.78 -4.00
C SER A 211 21.61 9.74 -5.06
N LEU A 212 20.53 9.95 -5.80
CA LEU A 212 20.01 9.05 -6.82
C LEU A 212 20.09 9.71 -8.19
N ASP A 213 20.57 8.95 -9.16
CA ASP A 213 20.68 9.39 -10.55
C ASP A 213 19.30 9.52 -11.21
N ASP A 214 19.25 10.30 -12.29
CA ASP A 214 18.06 10.37 -13.14
C ASP A 214 17.82 9.00 -13.81
N GLU A 215 16.56 8.63 -13.97
CA GLU A 215 16.15 7.47 -14.76
C GLU A 215 16.82 6.15 -14.36
N SER A 216 17.00 5.92 -13.06
CA SER A 216 17.71 4.76 -12.50
C SER A 216 16.80 3.62 -12.03
N PHE A 217 15.48 3.83 -11.91
CA PHE A 217 14.55 2.82 -11.37
C PHE A 217 13.41 2.47 -12.34
N ASP A 218 13.08 1.19 -12.45
CA ASP A 218 11.87 0.73 -13.16
C ASP A 218 10.61 0.98 -12.31
N VAL A 219 10.75 0.90 -10.99
CA VAL A 219 9.64 1.06 -10.03
C VAL A 219 10.04 1.98 -8.89
N VAL A 220 9.16 2.90 -8.52
CA VAL A 220 9.21 3.60 -7.24
C VAL A 220 7.97 3.22 -6.43
N ALA A 221 8.15 2.59 -5.28
CA ALA A 221 7.06 2.22 -4.39
C ALA A 221 7.02 3.13 -3.15
N MET A 222 5.84 3.39 -2.61
CA MET A 222 5.66 4.03 -1.31
C MET A 222 4.45 3.42 -0.62
N THR A 223 4.70 2.70 0.46
CA THR A 223 3.64 1.98 1.19
C THR A 223 3.23 2.74 2.45
N VAL A 224 1.94 3.09 2.52
CA VAL A 224 1.24 3.70 3.68
C VAL A 224 1.94 4.90 4.32
N SER A 225 2.54 5.76 3.48
CA SER A 225 3.35 6.90 3.96
C SER A 225 3.07 8.24 3.28
N ILE A 226 2.29 8.26 2.19
CA ILE A 226 2.00 9.48 1.41
C ILE A 226 1.26 10.54 2.24
N ASP A 227 0.49 10.10 3.23
CA ASP A 227 -0.32 10.89 4.15
C ASP A 227 0.50 11.74 5.14
N TYR A 228 1.79 11.45 5.28
CA TYR A 228 2.71 12.18 6.16
C TYR A 228 3.57 13.22 5.45
N LEU A 229 3.55 13.27 4.11
CA LEU A 229 4.40 14.18 3.35
C LEU A 229 3.81 15.60 3.35
N ILE A 230 4.61 16.56 3.80
CA ILE A 230 4.27 18.01 3.76
C ILE A 230 4.82 18.72 2.52
N LYS A 231 5.60 18.00 1.70
CA LYS A 231 6.14 18.45 0.40
C LYS A 231 5.84 17.42 -0.71
N PRO A 232 4.58 16.98 -0.88
CA PRO A 232 4.26 15.88 -1.79
C PRO A 232 4.56 16.25 -3.25
N LEU A 233 4.31 17.50 -3.66
CA LEU A 233 4.60 17.98 -5.02
C LEU A 233 6.07 17.74 -5.40
N GLU A 234 6.99 18.18 -4.56
CA GLU A 234 8.43 18.07 -4.79
C GLU A 234 8.89 16.62 -4.78
N VAL A 235 8.33 15.79 -3.90
CA VAL A 235 8.63 14.35 -3.87
C VAL A 235 8.14 13.67 -5.15
N ILE A 236 6.91 13.92 -5.61
CA ILE A 236 6.42 13.32 -6.86
C ILE A 236 7.24 13.77 -8.08
N GLN A 237 7.71 15.03 -8.10
CA GLN A 237 8.63 15.49 -9.15
C GLN A 237 9.96 14.72 -9.13
N GLU A 238 10.51 14.42 -7.95
CA GLU A 238 11.72 13.58 -7.84
C GLU A 238 11.45 12.12 -8.21
N ILE A 239 10.28 11.56 -7.86
CA ILE A 239 9.86 10.22 -8.31
C ILE A 239 9.91 10.14 -9.84
N LYS A 240 9.32 11.13 -10.53
CA LYS A 240 9.40 11.20 -12.00
C LYS A 240 10.84 11.28 -12.52
N ARG A 241 11.70 12.03 -11.83
CA ARG A 241 13.11 12.20 -12.24
C ARG A 241 13.86 10.88 -12.19
N VAL A 242 13.73 10.13 -11.10
CA VAL A 242 14.48 8.88 -10.88
C VAL A 242 13.87 7.68 -11.61
N LEU A 243 12.61 7.74 -12.06
CA LEU A 243 12.00 6.69 -12.87
C LEU A 243 12.60 6.62 -14.28
N LYS A 244 12.91 5.43 -14.76
CA LYS A 244 13.22 5.13 -16.16
C LYS A 244 12.03 5.47 -17.07
N PRO A 245 12.24 5.70 -18.38
CA PRO A 245 11.13 5.74 -19.34
C PRO A 245 10.27 4.48 -19.24
N ASN A 246 8.93 4.63 -19.23
CA ASN A 246 7.96 3.55 -18.96
C ASN A 246 8.01 2.94 -17.55
N GLY A 247 8.80 3.50 -16.64
CA GLY A 247 8.78 3.11 -15.23
C GLY A 247 7.50 3.54 -14.54
N VAL A 248 7.18 2.92 -13.40
CA VAL A 248 5.92 3.14 -12.68
C VAL A 248 6.14 3.57 -11.23
N ALA A 249 5.33 4.54 -10.79
CA ALA A 249 5.20 4.90 -9.38
C ALA A 249 3.99 4.19 -8.78
N LEU A 250 4.17 3.50 -7.66
CA LEU A 250 3.15 2.72 -6.96
C LEU A 250 2.97 3.25 -5.53
N ILE A 251 1.96 4.08 -5.31
CA ILE A 251 1.70 4.71 -4.01
C ILE A 251 0.49 4.03 -3.37
N SER A 252 0.73 3.24 -2.32
CA SER A 252 -0.33 2.51 -1.62
C SER A 252 -0.67 3.17 -0.28
N PHE A 253 -1.95 3.16 0.07
CA PHE A 253 -2.45 3.78 1.30
C PHE A 253 -3.78 3.16 1.74
N GLY A 254 -4.05 3.23 3.05
CA GLY A 254 -5.28 2.76 3.66
C GLY A 254 -5.85 3.75 4.67
N ASP A 255 -6.63 3.25 5.61
CA ASP A 255 -7.28 4.08 6.64
C ASP A 255 -6.41 4.31 7.89
N ARG A 256 -5.45 3.41 8.14
CA ARG A 256 -4.58 3.51 9.31
C ARG A 256 -3.55 4.62 9.08
N CYS A 257 -3.46 5.53 10.03
CA CYS A 257 -2.41 6.53 10.05
C CYS A 257 -2.04 6.91 11.49
N PHE A 258 -0.94 7.64 11.67
CA PHE A 258 -0.65 8.39 12.89
C PHE A 258 -1.35 9.77 12.81
N PRO A 259 -2.48 9.99 13.49
CA PRO A 259 -3.30 11.17 13.22
C PRO A 259 -2.62 12.49 13.56
N THR A 260 -1.63 12.48 14.46
CA THR A 260 -0.87 13.69 14.78
C THR A 260 0.12 14.09 13.69
N LYS A 261 0.55 13.12 12.86
CA LYS A 261 1.56 13.30 11.80
C LYS A 261 0.97 13.30 10.40
N ALA A 262 -0.26 12.85 10.21
CA ALA A 262 -0.94 12.97 8.91
C ALA A 262 -1.29 14.44 8.61
N VAL A 263 -1.28 14.82 7.34
CA VAL A 263 -1.66 16.17 6.89
C VAL A 263 -3.15 16.42 7.09
N ALA A 264 -3.53 17.68 7.32
CA ALA A 264 -4.88 18.07 7.71
C ALA A 264 -5.94 17.68 6.68
N MET A 265 -5.63 17.80 5.39
CA MET A 265 -6.51 17.38 4.31
C MET A 265 -6.76 15.87 4.31
N TRP A 266 -5.77 15.05 4.67
CA TRP A 266 -5.91 13.58 4.73
C TRP A 266 -6.92 13.16 5.81
N LEU A 267 -6.85 13.80 6.97
CA LEU A 267 -7.74 13.52 8.11
C LEU A 267 -9.19 13.94 7.87
N GLN A 268 -9.43 14.82 6.90
CA GLN A 268 -10.75 15.31 6.53
C GLN A 268 -11.33 14.58 5.30
N ALA A 269 -10.48 13.86 4.57
CA ALA A 269 -10.83 13.14 3.36
C ALA A 269 -11.44 11.77 3.66
N ASP A 270 -12.51 11.45 2.93
CA ASP A 270 -13.00 10.09 2.80
C ASP A 270 -12.12 9.25 1.84
N PRO A 271 -12.36 7.94 1.68
CA PRO A 271 -11.53 7.11 0.80
C PRO A 271 -11.46 7.60 -0.65
N ILE A 272 -12.55 8.14 -1.21
CA ILE A 272 -12.57 8.65 -2.59
C ILE A 272 -11.73 9.93 -2.66
N ASP A 273 -11.91 10.83 -1.70
CA ASP A 273 -11.12 12.05 -1.61
C ASP A 273 -9.62 11.74 -1.50
N ARG A 274 -9.21 10.72 -0.75
CA ARG A 274 -7.80 10.30 -0.63
C ARG A 274 -7.21 9.81 -1.95
N ILE A 275 -7.99 9.02 -2.71
CA ILE A 275 -7.61 8.61 -4.08
C ILE A 275 -7.40 9.85 -4.96
N THR A 276 -8.35 10.78 -4.95
CA THR A 276 -8.25 12.02 -5.73
C THR A 276 -7.07 12.89 -5.28
N ILE A 277 -6.81 12.98 -3.97
CA ILE A 277 -5.68 13.71 -3.41
C ILE A 277 -4.36 13.18 -3.99
N VAL A 278 -4.12 11.87 -3.90
CA VAL A 278 -2.85 11.28 -4.35
C VAL A 278 -2.72 11.36 -5.88
N ALA A 279 -3.79 11.05 -6.62
CA ALA A 279 -3.81 11.20 -8.08
C ALA A 279 -3.52 12.64 -8.51
N SER A 280 -4.04 13.62 -7.78
CA SER A 280 -3.80 15.03 -8.08
C SER A 280 -2.33 15.43 -7.88
N TYR A 281 -1.61 14.81 -6.93
CA TYR A 281 -0.19 15.09 -6.74
C TYR A 281 0.61 14.75 -8.00
N PHE A 282 0.31 13.61 -8.62
CA PHE A 282 0.84 13.24 -9.93
C PHE A 282 0.43 14.23 -11.00
N HIS A 283 -0.84 14.62 -11.04
CA HIS A 283 -1.32 15.59 -12.03
C HIS A 283 -0.56 16.92 -11.95
N TYR A 284 -0.47 17.53 -10.77
CA TYR A 284 0.15 18.85 -10.63
C TYR A 284 1.68 18.82 -10.72
N ALA A 285 2.33 17.70 -10.38
CA ALA A 285 3.78 17.54 -10.53
C ALA A 285 4.28 17.60 -11.99
N GLN A 286 3.37 17.50 -12.96
CA GLN A 286 3.63 17.61 -14.39
C GLN A 286 3.94 19.03 -14.88
N TYR A 287 3.61 20.04 -14.08
CA TYR A 287 3.63 21.44 -14.49
C TYR A 287 4.68 22.25 -13.75
N ASP A 288 5.17 23.31 -14.40
CA ASP A 288 6.02 24.30 -13.75
C ASP A 288 5.16 25.20 -12.84
N GLN A 289 5.29 24.98 -11.53
CA GLN A 289 4.50 25.67 -10.53
C GLN A 289 4.97 27.11 -10.28
N GLU A 290 6.14 27.52 -10.77
CA GLU A 290 6.58 28.91 -10.74
C GLU A 290 6.05 29.66 -11.95
N ALA A 291 6.20 29.09 -13.16
CA ALA A 291 5.66 29.68 -14.38
C ALA A 291 4.13 29.82 -14.33
N ASN A 292 3.43 28.84 -13.75
CA ASN A 292 1.97 28.82 -13.71
C ASN A 292 1.34 29.63 -12.56
N LYS A 293 2.14 30.27 -11.67
CA LYS A 293 1.62 31.21 -10.65
C LYS A 293 1.20 32.55 -11.25
N GLU A 294 1.79 32.96 -12.38
CA GLU A 294 1.61 34.30 -12.95
C GLU A 294 0.45 34.40 -13.96
N GLY A 295 -0.15 33.28 -14.36
CA GLY A 295 -1.26 33.21 -15.34
C GLY A 295 -2.67 33.43 -14.80
N GLY A 296 -2.83 33.94 -13.57
CA GLY A 296 -4.10 34.04 -12.84
C GLY A 296 -5.06 35.17 -13.27
N ASP A 297 -5.06 35.59 -14.53
CA ASP A 297 -6.11 36.45 -15.10
C ASP A 297 -6.87 35.66 -16.18
N ASP A 298 -8.20 35.78 -16.20
CA ASP A 298 -9.17 34.98 -16.98
C ASP A 298 -9.03 35.11 -18.52
N SER A 299 -7.92 35.68 -19.01
CA SER A 299 -7.53 35.80 -20.41
C SER A 299 -6.33 34.89 -20.72
N ASN A 300 -6.55 33.58 -20.74
CA ASN A 300 -5.46 32.61 -20.90
C ASN A 300 -4.93 32.55 -22.35
N ASP A 301 -3.94 33.39 -22.67
CA ASP A 301 -2.97 33.19 -23.77
C ASP A 301 -1.61 32.67 -23.20
N GLY A 302 -1.53 32.42 -21.89
CA GLY A 302 -0.39 31.81 -21.22
C GLY A 302 -0.41 30.30 -21.47
N LYS A 303 0.58 29.79 -22.20
CA LYS A 303 0.73 28.35 -22.39
C LYS A 303 1.12 27.75 -21.03
N ASP A 304 0.26 26.92 -20.46
CA ASP A 304 0.61 26.10 -19.29
C ASP A 304 1.93 25.39 -19.54
N GLU A 305 2.98 25.73 -18.78
CA GLU A 305 4.29 25.13 -19.01
C GLU A 305 4.31 23.72 -18.42
N VAL A 306 4.23 22.74 -19.32
CA VAL A 306 4.28 21.32 -18.99
C VAL A 306 5.74 20.89 -18.92
N LEU A 307 6.21 20.53 -17.73
CA LEU A 307 7.53 19.93 -17.52
C LEU A 307 7.56 18.50 -18.08
N TYR A 308 6.46 17.77 -17.90
CA TYR A 308 6.31 16.38 -18.30
C TYR A 308 4.84 15.95 -18.28
N LYS A 309 4.46 14.88 -18.97
CA LYS A 309 3.13 14.28 -18.86
C LYS A 309 3.19 12.79 -18.51
N TRP A 310 2.59 12.38 -17.39
CA TRP A 310 2.35 10.99 -17.03
C TRP A 310 1.50 10.34 -18.10
N LYS A 311 1.91 9.15 -18.56
CA LYS A 311 1.19 8.37 -19.55
C LYS A 311 -0.17 7.89 -19.02
N SER A 312 -0.22 7.50 -17.75
CA SER A 312 -1.45 7.16 -17.04
C SER A 312 -1.34 7.46 -15.55
N ILE A 313 -2.48 7.71 -14.91
CA ILE A 313 -2.65 7.82 -13.47
C ILE A 313 -3.88 6.99 -13.13
N ASP A 314 -3.68 5.79 -12.60
CA ASP A 314 -4.71 4.78 -12.42
C ASP A 314 -4.88 4.45 -10.93
N ALA A 315 -6.13 4.34 -10.48
CA ALA A 315 -6.47 3.97 -9.10
C ALA A 315 -7.01 2.56 -9.02
N TYR A 316 -6.50 1.78 -8.06
CA TYR A 316 -6.88 0.39 -7.82
C TYR A 316 -7.39 0.21 -6.40
N ASP A 317 -8.42 -0.62 -6.24
CA ASP A 317 -8.86 -1.16 -4.95
C ASP A 317 -8.30 -2.58 -4.82
N LEU A 318 -7.48 -2.81 -3.80
CA LEU A 318 -6.87 -4.12 -3.54
C LEU A 318 -7.70 -4.96 -2.57
N LYS A 319 -8.80 -4.42 -2.04
CA LYS A 319 -9.67 -5.16 -1.14
C LYS A 319 -10.60 -6.06 -1.95
N ASP A 320 -10.64 -7.33 -1.59
CA ASP A 320 -11.60 -8.29 -2.15
C ASP A 320 -13.05 -7.85 -1.88
N GLU A 321 -13.93 -8.17 -2.82
CA GLU A 321 -15.37 -7.98 -2.65
C GLU A 321 -15.89 -8.75 -1.43
N PRO A 322 -16.81 -8.17 -0.63
CA PRO A 322 -17.36 -8.84 0.54
C PRO A 322 -17.97 -10.19 0.19
N GLN A 323 -17.54 -11.24 0.90
CA GLN A 323 -18.05 -12.59 0.71
C GLN A 323 -19.21 -12.86 1.67
N GLU A 324 -20.22 -13.57 1.20
CA GLU A 324 -21.29 -14.06 2.07
C GLU A 324 -20.83 -15.31 2.84
N ALA A 325 -21.10 -15.33 4.14
CA ALA A 325 -20.81 -16.52 4.94
C ALA A 325 -21.71 -17.69 4.48
N PRO A 326 -21.19 -18.93 4.45
CA PRO A 326 -22.00 -20.08 4.07
C PRO A 326 -23.21 -20.25 5.01
N PRO A 327 -24.34 -20.77 4.52
CA PRO A 327 -25.52 -20.99 5.35
C PRO A 327 -25.18 -21.94 6.50
N LYS A 328 -25.67 -21.62 7.70
CA LYS A 328 -25.46 -22.43 8.89
C LYS A 328 -26.17 -23.78 8.75
N PRO A 329 -25.47 -24.93 8.94
CA PRO A 329 -26.12 -26.24 8.97
C PRO A 329 -27.18 -26.30 10.07
N SER A 330 -28.26 -27.04 9.81
CA SER A 330 -29.31 -27.26 10.81
C SER A 330 -28.79 -28.06 12.01
N MET A 331 -29.47 -27.94 13.16
CA MET A 331 -29.10 -28.70 14.35
C MET A 331 -29.17 -30.22 14.11
N GLY A 332 -30.07 -30.69 13.25
CA GLY A 332 -30.16 -32.11 12.87
C GLY A 332 -28.93 -32.59 12.09
N GLU A 333 -28.43 -31.77 11.16
CA GLU A 333 -27.22 -32.05 10.39
C GLU A 333 -25.95 -32.00 11.26
N ILE A 334 -25.89 -31.07 12.22
CA ILE A 334 -24.75 -31.00 13.15
C ILE A 334 -24.75 -32.19 14.12
N MET A 335 -25.91 -32.65 14.57
CA MET A 335 -25.99 -33.84 15.43
C MET A 335 -25.63 -35.13 14.69
N SER A 336 -26.00 -35.26 13.42
CA SER A 336 -25.65 -36.42 12.60
C SER A 336 -24.21 -36.39 12.10
N ASN A 337 -23.64 -35.20 11.89
CA ASN A 337 -22.25 -34.99 11.53
C ASN A 337 -21.66 -33.72 12.18
N PRO A 338 -21.08 -33.82 13.39
CA PRO A 338 -20.50 -32.68 14.09
C PRO A 338 -19.40 -31.93 13.31
N ALA A 339 -18.73 -32.61 12.36
CA ALA A 339 -17.71 -31.99 11.52
C ALA A 339 -18.27 -30.87 10.64
N LEU A 340 -19.56 -30.93 10.25
CA LEU A 340 -20.22 -29.86 9.50
C LEU A 340 -20.32 -28.56 10.32
N GLY A 341 -20.58 -28.67 11.62
CA GLY A 341 -20.62 -27.52 12.52
C GLY A 341 -19.27 -26.84 12.64
N PHE A 342 -18.20 -27.62 12.83
CA PHE A 342 -16.82 -27.09 12.89
C PHE A 342 -16.37 -26.51 11.55
N ALA A 343 -16.62 -27.19 10.43
CA ALA A 343 -16.31 -26.68 9.11
C ALA A 343 -17.01 -25.35 8.84
N TRP A 344 -18.32 -25.27 9.12
CA TRP A 344 -19.08 -24.03 8.99
C TRP A 344 -18.51 -22.90 9.87
N MET A 345 -18.21 -23.16 11.15
CA MET A 345 -17.63 -22.14 12.04
C MET A 345 -16.29 -21.61 11.51
N ASN A 346 -15.43 -22.51 11.03
CA ASN A 346 -14.14 -22.11 10.46
C ASN A 346 -14.32 -21.27 9.20
N THR A 347 -15.18 -21.69 8.26
CA THR A 347 -15.43 -20.95 7.02
C THR A 347 -16.11 -19.61 7.29
N ALA A 348 -17.12 -19.55 8.15
CA ALA A 348 -17.80 -18.31 8.50
C ALA A 348 -16.85 -17.31 9.18
N SER A 349 -15.96 -17.78 10.07
CA SER A 349 -14.92 -16.97 10.69
C SER A 349 -13.92 -16.44 9.67
N ALA A 350 -13.49 -17.27 8.72
CA ALA A 350 -12.58 -16.85 7.64
C ALA A 350 -13.20 -15.78 6.74
N VAL A 351 -14.46 -15.95 6.33
CA VAL A 351 -15.22 -14.94 5.56
C VAL A 351 -15.35 -13.63 6.33
N GLN A 352 -15.69 -13.69 7.62
CA GLN A 352 -15.80 -12.49 8.45
C GLN A 352 -14.44 -11.77 8.60
N LYS A 353 -13.35 -12.53 8.75
CA LYS A 353 -12.00 -11.96 8.80
C LYS A 353 -11.64 -11.28 7.47
N ALA A 354 -11.90 -11.93 6.34
CA ALA A 354 -11.62 -11.37 5.01
C ALA A 354 -12.41 -10.08 4.76
N ASN A 355 -13.70 -10.05 5.10
CA ASN A 355 -14.54 -8.86 4.93
C ASN A 355 -14.09 -7.67 5.80
N ASN A 356 -13.45 -7.95 6.93
CA ASN A 356 -12.94 -6.97 7.90
C ASN A 356 -11.47 -6.58 7.68
N CYS A 357 -10.84 -7.05 6.58
CA CYS A 357 -9.50 -6.60 6.18
C CYS A 357 -9.45 -5.08 6.00
N ASP A 358 -8.30 -4.50 6.33
CA ASP A 358 -7.97 -3.11 6.04
C ASP A 358 -8.25 -2.81 4.56
N PRO A 359 -8.93 -1.69 4.24
CA PRO A 359 -8.96 -1.22 2.86
C PRO A 359 -7.56 -0.77 2.44
N LEU A 360 -7.20 -1.07 1.21
CA LEU A 360 -5.93 -0.69 0.63
C LEU A 360 -6.13 -0.28 -0.83
N PHE A 361 -5.71 0.94 -1.13
CA PHE A 361 -5.77 1.52 -2.47
C PHE A 361 -4.35 1.72 -3.00
N VAL A 362 -4.21 1.70 -4.33
CA VAL A 362 -2.96 2.04 -5.01
C VAL A 362 -3.22 3.06 -6.11
N ILE A 363 -2.43 4.13 -6.13
CA ILE A 363 -2.24 4.95 -7.33
C ILE A 363 -1.01 4.44 -8.08
N LYS A 364 -1.22 3.94 -9.30
CA LYS A 364 -0.19 3.55 -10.26
C LYS A 364 -0.07 4.65 -11.31
N ALA A 365 1.05 5.34 -11.34
CA ALA A 365 1.34 6.34 -12.36
C ALA A 365 2.47 5.86 -13.27
N SER A 366 2.23 5.86 -14.59
CA SER A 366 3.21 5.40 -15.58
C SER A 366 3.93 6.59 -16.18
N LYS A 367 5.28 6.60 -16.12
CA LYS A 367 6.11 7.60 -16.77
C LYS A 367 6.03 7.43 -18.28
#